data_AF-A0A1F6ZD58-F1
#
_entry.id   AF-A0A1F6ZD58-F1
#
_cell.length_a   1.000
_cell.length_b   1.000
_cell.length_c   1.000
_cell.angle_alpha   90.00
_cell.angle_beta   90.00
_cell.angle_gamma   90.00
#
_symmetry.space_group_name_H-M   'P 1'
#
loop_
_entity.id
_entity.type
_entity.pdbx_description
1 polymer ?
#
loop_
_entity_poly.entity_id
_entity_poly.type
_entity_poly.pdbx_seq_one_letter_code
_entity_poly.pdbx_strand_id
1 'polypeptide(L)'
;MLNLTPYLTALVMLLSIIVGTIISPRIQHKMGLQSGRKDVLFRKKLEYFEKIIETIEKNKKTYIQIMHSIKEAKNKKEIKGIIEELRKSRKNFMIMASPLYFNTEKFSEKIVRFVRVEKEIFNRISVLENKEKKDIPVLIEQLKKDFIILTKREEEIIIEMKRELSR
;
A
#
# COMPACT_ATOMS: atom_id res chain seq x y z
N MET A 1 -15.00 -34.01 -65.73
CA MET A 1 -14.97 -33.72 -64.28
C MET A 1 -13.87 -32.71 -64.03
N LEU A 2 -14.19 -31.50 -63.54
CA LEU A 2 -13.16 -30.51 -63.20
C LEU A 2 -12.41 -30.97 -61.94
N ASN A 3 -11.09 -31.10 -62.06
CA ASN A 3 -10.20 -31.44 -60.94
C ASN A 3 -10.01 -30.18 -60.09
N LEU A 4 -10.84 -30.00 -59.05
CA LEU A 4 -10.86 -28.84 -58.14
C LEU A 4 -9.76 -28.89 -57.05
N THR A 5 -9.09 -30.03 -56.93
CA THR A 5 -8.01 -30.33 -55.99
C THR A 5 -6.86 -29.30 -55.99
N PRO A 6 -6.26 -28.89 -57.12
CA PRO A 6 -5.15 -27.93 -57.12
C PRO A 6 -5.56 -26.54 -56.62
N TYR A 7 -6.79 -26.10 -56.87
CA TYR A 7 -7.31 -24.81 -56.39
C TYR A 7 -7.56 -24.84 -54.88
N LEU A 8 -8.06 -25.97 -54.36
CA LEU A 8 -8.26 -26.17 -52.93
C LEU A 8 -6.92 -26.17 -52.19
N THR A 9 -5.92 -26.88 -52.71
CA THR A 9 -4.58 -26.94 -52.12
C THR A 9 -3.90 -25.56 -52.15
N ALA A 10 -4.03 -24.82 -53.26
CA ALA A 10 -3.53 -23.46 -53.36
C ALA A 10 -4.20 -22.53 -52.33
N LEU A 11 -5.52 -22.63 -52.13
CA LEU A 11 -6.27 -21.85 -51.14
C LEU A 11 -5.83 -22.16 -49.70
N VAL A 12 -5.64 -23.44 -49.37
CA VAL A 12 -5.18 -23.89 -48.05
C VAL A 12 -3.73 -23.44 -47.78
N MET A 13 -2.85 -23.51 -48.79
CA MET A 13 -1.49 -22.98 -48.68
C MET A 13 -1.49 -21.46 -48.46
N LEU A 14 -2.33 -20.71 -49.19
CA LEU A 14 -2.43 -19.25 -49.06
C LEU A 14 -2.99 -18.85 -47.67
N LEU A 15 -3.99 -19.56 -47.17
CA LEU A 15 -4.51 -19.38 -45.81
C LEU A 15 -3.46 -19.70 -44.74
N SER A 16 -2.67 -20.75 -44.94
CA SER A 16 -1.59 -21.14 -44.01
C SER A 16 -0.47 -20.09 -43.98
N ILE A 17 -0.13 -19.51 -45.14
CA ILE A 17 0.82 -18.40 -45.24
C ILE A 17 0.27 -17.16 -44.53
N ILE A 18 -0.99 -16.79 -44.74
CA ILE A 18 -1.63 -15.63 -44.06
C ILE A 18 -1.64 -15.81 -42.54
N VAL A 19 -1.99 -17.00 -42.05
CA VAL A 19 -2.00 -17.30 -40.60
C VAL A 19 -0.57 -17.25 -40.03
N GLY A 20 0.40 -17.87 -40.71
CA GLY A 20 1.79 -17.94 -40.26
C GLY A 20 2.54 -16.59 -40.33
N THR A 21 2.26 -15.75 -41.33
CA THR A 21 3.01 -14.51 -41.57
C THR A 21 2.33 -13.25 -41.02
N ILE A 22 1.01 -13.21 -40.91
CA ILE A 22 0.28 -11.98 -40.51
C ILE A 22 -0.33 -12.13 -39.12
N ILE A 23 -0.98 -13.26 -38.83
CA ILE A 23 -1.73 -13.46 -37.59
C ILE A 23 -0.79 -13.86 -36.46
N SER A 24 0.10 -14.84 -36.68
CA SER A 24 1.02 -15.35 -35.67
C SER A 24 1.95 -14.25 -35.09
N PRO A 25 2.60 -13.40 -35.89
CA PRO A 25 3.44 -12.31 -35.35
C PRO A 25 2.64 -11.24 -34.63
N ARG A 26 1.40 -10.94 -35.08
CA ARG A 26 0.52 -9.99 -34.38
C ARG A 26 0.03 -10.52 -33.04
N ILE A 27 -0.29 -11.81 -32.94
CA ILE A 27 -0.68 -12.44 -31.67
C ILE A 27 0.51 -12.53 -30.74
N GLN A 28 1.67 -12.98 -31.20
CA GLN A 28 2.91 -13.02 -30.41
C GLN A 28 3.33 -11.62 -29.93
N HIS A 29 3.24 -10.60 -30.79
CA HIS A 29 3.52 -9.22 -30.42
C HIS A 29 2.49 -8.66 -29.42
N LYS A 30 1.19 -8.96 -29.58
CA LYS A 30 0.17 -8.60 -28.58
C LYS A 30 0.37 -9.34 -27.25
N MET A 31 0.72 -10.62 -27.28
CA MET A 31 1.00 -11.43 -26.09
C MET A 31 2.27 -10.95 -25.39
N GLY A 32 3.34 -10.64 -26.14
CA GLY A 32 4.59 -10.07 -25.61
C GLY A 32 4.46 -8.65 -25.05
N LEU A 33 3.63 -7.81 -25.68
CA LEU A 33 3.27 -6.50 -25.13
C LEU A 33 2.34 -6.61 -23.92
N GLN A 34 1.43 -7.59 -23.89
CA GLN A 34 0.57 -7.86 -22.73
C GLN A 34 1.36 -8.43 -21.56
N SER A 35 2.30 -9.36 -21.77
CA SER A 35 3.17 -9.88 -20.71
C SER A 35 4.10 -8.78 -20.19
N GLY A 36 4.77 -8.04 -21.08
CA GLY A 36 5.63 -6.91 -20.67
C GLY A 36 4.88 -5.80 -19.93
N ARG A 37 3.65 -5.45 -20.35
CA ARG A 37 2.81 -4.50 -19.61
C ARG A 37 2.34 -5.06 -18.26
N LYS A 38 1.97 -6.34 -18.19
CA LYS A 38 1.59 -7.00 -16.93
C LYS A 38 2.76 -7.03 -15.96
N ASP A 39 3.97 -7.34 -16.42
CA ASP A 39 5.19 -7.35 -15.61
C ASP A 39 5.55 -5.96 -15.07
N VAL A 40 5.45 -4.92 -15.90
CA VAL A 40 5.67 -3.54 -15.45
C VAL A 40 4.62 -3.10 -14.43
N LEU A 41 3.35 -3.49 -14.63
CA LEU A 41 2.27 -3.15 -13.71
C LEU A 41 2.39 -3.89 -12.38
N PHE A 42 2.80 -5.16 -12.42
CA PHE A 42 3.08 -5.97 -11.24
C PHE A 42 4.27 -5.42 -10.44
N ARG A 43 5.38 -5.08 -11.11
CA ARG A 43 6.56 -4.47 -10.48
C ARG A 43 6.24 -3.16 -9.79
N LYS A 44 5.48 -2.28 -10.44
CA LYS A 44 5.03 -1.01 -9.85
C LYS A 44 4.10 -1.21 -8.63
N LYS A 45 3.23 -2.22 -8.68
CA LYS A 45 2.39 -2.60 -7.52
C LYS A 45 3.25 -3.09 -6.36
N LEU A 46 4.24 -3.93 -6.63
CA LEU A 46 5.13 -4.51 -5.63
C LEU A 46 6.02 -3.45 -4.97
N GLU A 47 6.68 -2.58 -5.75
CA GLU A 47 7.48 -1.46 -5.22
C GLU A 47 6.64 -0.52 -4.34
N TYR A 48 5.39 -0.27 -4.74
CA TYR A 48 4.46 0.53 -3.96
C TYR A 48 4.06 -0.16 -2.64
N PHE A 49 3.79 -1.46 -2.69
CA PHE A 49 3.46 -2.27 -1.52
C PHE A 49 4.59 -2.30 -0.49
N GLU A 50 5.83 -2.49 -0.94
CA GLU A 50 7.00 -2.41 -0.08
C GLU A 50 7.11 -1.05 0.61
N LYS A 51 6.95 0.04 -0.15
CA LYS A 51 6.98 1.41 0.40
C LYS A 51 5.88 1.66 1.44
N ILE A 52 4.66 1.17 1.21
CA ILE A 52 3.57 1.35 2.17
C ILE A 52 3.81 0.56 3.45
N ILE A 53 4.28 -0.69 3.35
CA ILE A 53 4.59 -1.50 4.53
C ILE A 53 5.70 -0.81 5.33
N GLU A 54 6.79 -0.41 4.67
CA GLU A 54 7.89 0.31 5.30
C GLU A 54 7.40 1.59 6.01
N THR A 55 6.49 2.31 5.35
CA THR A 55 5.90 3.54 5.89
C THR A 55 5.02 3.27 7.11
N ILE A 56 4.19 2.22 7.08
CA ILE A 56 3.34 1.79 8.20
C ILE A 56 4.19 1.36 9.40
N GLU A 57 5.20 0.51 9.17
CA GLU A 57 6.11 0.01 10.20
C GLU A 57 6.92 1.15 10.83
N LYS A 58 7.42 2.07 10.01
CA LYS A 58 8.13 3.26 10.46
C LYS A 58 7.23 4.13 11.34
N ASN A 59 6.01 4.39 10.90
CA ASN A 59 5.06 5.22 11.64
C ASN A 59 4.72 4.59 13.00
N LYS A 60 4.50 3.27 13.04
CA LYS A 60 4.31 2.51 14.27
C LYS A 60 5.48 2.69 15.24
N LYS A 61 6.72 2.50 14.78
CA LYS A 61 7.92 2.72 15.59
C LYS A 61 7.99 4.16 16.14
N THR A 62 7.67 5.15 15.31
CA THR A 62 7.58 6.55 15.75
C THR A 62 6.60 6.71 16.90
N TYR A 63 5.39 6.17 16.81
CA TYR A 63 4.41 6.28 17.90
C TYR A 63 4.87 5.63 19.20
N ILE A 64 5.56 4.48 19.17
CA ILE A 64 6.14 3.85 20.36
C ILE A 64 7.18 4.76 21.00
N GLN A 65 8.10 5.30 20.18
CA GLN A 65 9.15 6.21 20.63
C GLN A 65 8.54 7.47 21.25
N ILE A 66 7.57 8.09 20.59
CA ILE A 66 6.88 9.27 21.08
C ILE A 66 6.19 8.99 22.42
N MET A 67 5.50 7.86 22.57
CA MET A 67 4.90 7.49 23.85
C MET A 67 5.95 7.35 24.96
N HIS A 68 7.11 6.76 24.66
CA HIS A 68 8.22 6.66 25.60
C HIS A 68 8.76 8.04 25.99
N SER A 69 9.07 8.88 25.00
CA SER A 69 9.59 10.23 25.22
C SER A 69 8.62 11.10 26.02
N ILE A 70 7.31 10.96 25.82
CA ILE A 70 6.30 11.67 26.63
C ILE A 70 6.33 11.20 28.09
N LYS A 71 6.54 9.90 28.35
CA LYS A 71 6.67 9.39 29.74
C LYS A 71 7.88 9.97 30.45
N GLU A 72 8.98 10.14 29.73
CA GLU A 72 10.25 10.64 30.27
C GLU A 72 10.33 12.17 30.36
N ALA A 73 9.41 12.87 29.68
CA ALA A 73 9.40 14.32 29.63
C ALA A 73 9.27 14.93 31.03
N LYS A 74 10.15 15.89 31.32
CA LYS A 74 10.24 16.54 32.63
C LYS A 74 9.18 17.61 32.79
N ASN A 75 8.84 18.30 31.71
CA ASN A 75 7.94 19.46 31.71
C ASN A 75 7.03 19.50 30.47
N LYS A 76 6.03 20.39 30.50
CA LYS A 76 5.06 20.59 29.42
C LYS A 76 5.69 21.10 28.12
N LYS A 77 6.82 21.82 28.19
CA LYS A 77 7.52 22.36 27.02
C LYS A 77 8.17 21.24 26.20
N GLU A 78 8.77 20.26 26.87
CA GLU A 78 9.30 19.04 26.22
C GLU A 78 8.20 18.24 25.52
N ILE A 79 7.07 18.02 26.19
CA ILE A 79 5.91 17.33 25.60
C ILE A 79 5.41 18.03 24.33
N LYS A 80 5.33 19.37 24.35
CA LYS A 80 4.98 20.15 23.15
C LYS A 80 5.97 19.95 22.01
N GLY A 81 7.28 19.94 22.30
CA GLY A 81 8.31 19.68 21.29
C GLY A 81 8.16 18.30 20.65
N ILE A 82 7.95 17.28 21.48
CA ILE A 82 7.73 15.89 21.03
C ILE A 82 6.48 15.78 20.13
N ILE A 83 5.37 16.44 20.50
CA ILE A 83 4.13 16.45 19.70
C ILE A 83 4.32 17.21 18.37
N GLU A 84 5.14 18.25 18.35
CA GLU A 84 5.47 18.98 17.12
C GLU A 84 6.29 18.13 16.14
N GLU A 85 7.23 17.32 16.64
CA GLU A 85 7.93 16.34 15.83
C GLU A 85 6.99 15.26 15.28
N LEU A 86 6.05 14.79 16.09
CA LEU A 86 5.02 13.86 15.66
C LEU A 86 4.14 14.45 14.54
N ARG A 87 3.74 15.73 14.63
CA ARG A 87 2.99 16.45 13.58
C ARG A 87 3.73 16.41 12.23
N LYS A 88 5.04 16.67 12.25
CA LYS A 88 5.88 16.62 11.04
C LYS A 88 5.95 15.22 10.46
N SER A 89 6.18 14.21 11.31
CA SER A 89 6.22 12.80 10.88
C SER A 89 4.89 12.37 10.25
N ARG A 90 3.77 12.72 10.88
CA ARG A 90 2.43 12.41 10.38
C ARG A 90 2.12 13.05 9.02
N LYS A 91 2.56 14.29 8.79
CA LYS A 91 2.40 14.95 7.48
C LYS A 91 3.09 14.14 6.38
N ASN A 92 4.29 13.65 6.64
CA ASN A 92 5.03 12.79 5.69
C ASN A 92 4.30 11.46 5.45
N PHE A 93 3.79 10.83 6.52
CA PHE A 93 3.00 9.60 6.43
C PHE A 93 1.75 9.78 5.55
N MET A 94 0.99 10.86 5.73
CA MET A 94 -0.22 11.15 4.93
C MET A 94 0.08 11.35 3.44
N ILE A 95 1.23 11.93 3.10
CA ILE A 95 1.66 12.10 1.71
C ILE A 95 1.96 10.72 1.09
N MET A 96 2.67 9.86 1.82
CA MET A 96 3.05 8.52 1.37
C MET A 96 1.84 7.56 1.30
N ALA A 97 0.84 7.75 2.16
CA ALA A 97 -0.40 6.97 2.20
C ALA A 97 -1.53 7.53 1.31
N SER A 98 -1.25 8.47 0.40
CA SER A 98 -2.26 9.22 -0.35
C SER A 98 -3.01 8.39 -1.43
N PRO A 99 -4.37 8.41 -1.47
CA PRO A 99 -5.24 7.66 -2.39
C PRO A 99 -4.89 7.71 -3.89
N LEU A 100 -4.10 8.67 -4.35
CA LEU A 100 -3.65 8.80 -5.73
C LEU A 100 -2.90 7.57 -6.28
N TYR A 101 -2.44 6.67 -5.40
CA TYR A 101 -1.78 5.41 -5.74
C TYR A 101 -2.67 4.17 -5.64
N PHE A 102 -3.97 4.32 -5.33
CA PHE A 102 -4.82 3.27 -4.75
C PHE A 102 -6.00 2.81 -5.63
N ASN A 103 -5.82 2.59 -6.92
CA ASN A 103 -6.93 2.07 -7.74
C ASN A 103 -7.05 0.53 -7.66
N THR A 104 -7.23 0.02 -6.43
CA THR A 104 -7.63 -1.35 -6.10
C THR A 104 -8.64 -1.29 -4.96
N GLU A 105 -9.93 -1.28 -5.29
CA GLU A 105 -11.04 -0.93 -4.38
C GLU A 105 -10.90 -1.52 -2.96
N LYS A 106 -10.65 -2.83 -2.82
CA LYS A 106 -10.59 -3.50 -1.51
C LYS A 106 -9.35 -3.16 -0.67
N PHE A 107 -8.19 -2.99 -1.30
CA PHE A 107 -6.94 -2.72 -0.59
C PHE A 107 -6.88 -1.26 -0.11
N SER A 108 -7.41 -0.36 -0.94
CA SER A 108 -7.57 1.05 -0.61
C SER A 108 -8.39 1.25 0.67
N GLU A 109 -9.47 0.50 0.85
CA GLU A 109 -10.30 0.58 2.05
C GLU A 109 -9.54 0.23 3.33
N LYS A 110 -8.69 -0.80 3.30
CA LYS A 110 -7.96 -1.21 4.51
C LYS A 110 -6.92 -0.18 4.93
N ILE A 111 -6.22 0.40 3.97
CA ILE A 111 -5.27 1.47 4.27
C ILE A 111 -6.02 2.71 4.76
N VAL A 112 -7.17 3.05 4.18
CA VAL A 112 -8.04 4.12 4.72
C VAL A 112 -8.46 3.82 6.16
N ARG A 113 -8.82 2.58 6.50
CA ARG A 113 -9.15 2.17 7.88
C ARG A 113 -7.93 2.29 8.80
N PHE A 114 -6.74 1.91 8.35
CA PHE A 114 -5.50 2.08 9.11
C PHE A 114 -5.22 3.57 9.39
N VAL A 115 -5.28 4.41 8.36
CA VAL A 115 -5.08 5.87 8.47
C VAL A 115 -6.12 6.50 9.42
N ARG A 116 -7.35 5.98 9.45
CA ARG A 116 -8.38 6.43 10.40
C ARG A 116 -7.99 6.14 11.86
N VAL A 117 -7.55 4.92 12.17
CA VAL A 117 -7.10 4.56 13.53
C VAL A 117 -5.85 5.35 13.91
N GLU A 118 -4.89 5.50 13.00
CA GLU A 118 -3.71 6.36 13.18
C GLU A 118 -4.10 7.78 13.56
N LYS A 119 -5.06 8.37 12.85
CA LYS A 119 -5.54 9.73 13.11
C LYS A 119 -6.18 9.85 14.50
N GLU A 120 -6.91 8.84 14.95
CA GLU A 120 -7.49 8.82 16.30
C GLU A 120 -6.40 8.80 17.38
N ILE A 121 -5.37 7.97 17.22
CA ILE A 121 -4.21 7.91 18.11
C ILE A 121 -3.47 9.25 18.12
N PHE A 122 -3.22 9.82 16.93
CA PHE A 122 -2.59 11.14 16.78
C PHE A 122 -3.34 12.22 17.55
N ASN A 123 -4.66 12.28 17.42
CA ASN A 123 -5.48 13.29 18.08
C ASN A 123 -5.41 13.12 19.61
N ARG A 124 -5.47 11.89 20.11
CA ARG A 124 -5.35 11.59 21.54
C ARG A 124 -3.99 11.98 22.10
N ILE A 125 -2.90 11.72 21.37
CA ILE A 125 -1.55 12.16 21.77
C ILE A 125 -1.44 13.68 21.73
N SER A 126 -2.00 14.33 20.71
CA SER A 126 -1.93 15.78 20.56
C SER A 126 -2.59 16.52 21.73
N VAL A 127 -3.66 15.96 22.31
CA VAL A 127 -4.32 16.54 23.49
C VAL A 127 -3.40 16.59 24.72
N LEU A 128 -2.37 15.73 24.79
CA LEU A 128 -1.40 15.72 25.90
C LEU A 128 -0.62 17.03 26.02
N GLU A 129 -0.50 17.79 24.94
CA GLU A 129 0.16 19.11 24.94
C GLU A 129 -0.49 20.11 25.90
N ASN A 130 -1.77 19.87 26.25
CA ASN A 130 -2.60 20.75 27.06
C ASN A 130 -2.94 20.18 28.44
N LYS A 131 -2.59 18.92 28.73
CA LYS A 131 -2.92 18.24 29.99
C LYS A 131 -1.89 18.50 31.09
N GLU A 132 -2.31 18.30 32.34
CA GLU A 132 -1.39 18.30 33.49
C GLU A 132 -0.61 16.99 33.55
N LYS A 133 0.63 17.06 34.06
CA LYS A 133 1.55 15.90 34.08
C LYS A 133 0.97 14.67 34.80
N LYS A 134 0.14 14.89 35.81
CA LYS A 134 -0.53 13.84 36.59
C LYS A 134 -1.52 13.00 35.78
N ASP A 135 -2.10 13.56 34.71
CA ASP A 135 -3.11 12.90 33.87
C ASP A 135 -2.49 12.13 32.69
N ILE A 136 -1.21 12.39 32.39
CA ILE A 136 -0.48 11.83 31.26
C ILE A 136 -0.33 10.30 31.35
N PRO A 137 0.05 9.70 32.50
CA PRO A 137 0.21 8.24 32.60
C PRO A 137 -1.08 7.47 32.28
N VAL A 138 -2.23 7.97 32.74
CA VAL A 138 -3.55 7.36 32.52
C VAL A 138 -3.89 7.38 31.03
N LEU A 139 -3.67 8.51 30.35
CA LEU A 139 -3.90 8.63 28.91
C LEU A 139 -2.93 7.77 28.10
N ILE A 140 -1.69 7.60 28.54
CA ILE A 140 -0.73 6.70 27.86
C ILE A 140 -1.17 5.23 27.95
N GLU A 141 -1.72 4.78 29.08
CA GLU A 141 -2.24 3.41 29.14
C GLU A 141 -3.49 3.20 28.27
N GLN A 142 -4.33 4.22 28.09
CA GLN A 142 -5.41 4.16 27.11
C GLN A 142 -4.87 4.10 25.67
N LEU A 143 -3.85 4.90 25.36
CA LEU A 143 -3.19 4.92 24.05
C LEU A 143 -2.55 3.58 23.69
N LYS A 144 -2.01 2.83 24.67
CA LYS A 144 -1.49 1.48 24.42
C LYS A 144 -2.57 0.54 23.87
N LYS A 145 -3.82 0.65 24.33
CA LYS A 145 -4.92 -0.17 23.81
C LYS A 145 -5.23 0.18 22.36
N ASP A 146 -5.28 1.47 22.03
CA ASP A 146 -5.48 1.92 20.64
C ASP A 146 -4.31 1.45 19.74
N PHE A 147 -3.10 1.40 20.28
CA PHE A 147 -1.92 0.93 19.57
C PHE A 147 -1.93 -0.57 19.26
N ILE A 148 -2.53 -1.39 20.12
CA ILE A 148 -2.79 -2.81 19.85
C ILE A 148 -3.73 -2.93 18.64
N ILE A 149 -4.77 -2.10 18.57
CA ILE A 149 -5.69 -2.08 17.43
C ILE A 149 -4.94 -1.67 16.15
N LEU A 150 -4.09 -0.64 16.21
CA LEU A 150 -3.27 -0.21 15.08
C LEU A 150 -2.35 -1.34 14.57
N THR A 151 -1.71 -2.08 15.50
CA THR A 151 -0.85 -3.22 15.17
C THR A 151 -1.61 -4.35 14.49
N LYS A 152 -2.80 -4.69 15.01
CA LYS A 152 -3.65 -5.72 14.38
C LYS A 152 -4.08 -5.32 12.96
N ARG A 153 -4.37 -4.04 12.72
CA ARG A 153 -4.73 -3.53 11.39
C ARG A 153 -3.56 -3.55 10.42
N GLU A 154 -2.36 -3.25 10.87
CA GLU A 154 -1.12 -3.43 10.10
C GLU A 154 -0.95 -4.90 9.69
N GLU A 155 -1.08 -5.85 10.61
CA GLU A 155 -0.95 -7.27 10.31
C GLU A 155 -1.99 -7.74 9.28
N GLU A 156 -3.24 -7.27 9.38
CA GLU A 156 -4.29 -7.53 8.40
C GLU A 156 -3.92 -7.02 7.00
N ILE A 157 -3.30 -5.84 6.91
CA ILE A 157 -2.81 -5.26 5.65
C ILE A 157 -1.67 -6.11 5.09
N ILE A 158 -0.66 -6.44 5.90
CA ILE A 158 0.51 -7.23 5.47
C ILE A 158 0.09 -8.62 4.97
N ILE A 159 -0.81 -9.31 5.69
CA ILE A 159 -1.28 -10.66 5.32
C ILE A 159 -1.99 -10.63 3.97
N GLU A 160 -2.85 -9.65 3.74
CA GLU A 160 -3.59 -9.58 2.47
C GLU A 160 -2.70 -9.15 1.31
N MET A 161 -1.71 -8.27 1.54
CA MET A 161 -0.70 -7.94 0.54
C MET A 161 0.09 -9.17 0.10
N LYS A 162 0.50 -10.01 1.07
CA LYS A 162 1.17 -11.29 0.76
C LYS A 162 0.29 -12.21 -0.08
N ARG A 163 -1.02 -12.25 0.19
CA ARG A 163 -1.99 -13.03 -0.60
C ARG A 163 -2.16 -12.48 -2.02
N GLU A 164 -2.27 -11.17 -2.19
CA GLU A 164 -2.39 -10.53 -3.50
C GLU A 164 -1.12 -10.68 -4.35
N LEU A 165 0.06 -10.71 -3.73
CA LEU A 165 1.33 -10.98 -4.45
C LEU A 165 1.49 -12.45 -4.88
N SER A 166 0.77 -13.37 -4.24
CA SER A 166 0.79 -14.80 -4.57
C SER A 166 -0.24 -15.23 -5.62
N ARG A 167 -1.09 -14.29 -6.08
CA ARG A 167 -2.12 -14.50 -7.11
C ARG A 167 -1.63 -14.04 -8.49
#